data_AF-A0A2I0CSE6-F1
#
_entry.id   AF-A0A2I0CSE6-F1
#
_cell.length_a   1.000
_cell.length_b   1.000
_cell.length_c   1.000
_cell.angle_alpha   90.00
_cell.angle_beta   90.00
_cell.angle_gamma   90.00
#
_symmetry.space_group_name_H-M   'P 1'
#
loop_
_entity.id
_entity.type
_entity.pdbx_description
1 polymer ?
#
loop_
_entity_poly.entity_id
_entity_poly.type
_entity_poly.pdbx_seq_one_letter_code
_entity_poly.pdbx_strand_id
1 'polypeptide(L)'
;MPLPSLLHLTLPHWLRDYLASQPSHWPSDEQRMQLVLELTRRNIEAGDGPFAAAVFDAQGRLLGAGVNQVTRQQQSLAHAEVLALAMAEQHLGDYQLTRVGAQLVSSAEPCSMCLGALHWAGISSLLYAASDADVRAIGFDEGDKPAHWANQLRERGIQVRGGLAAQQARQLLHSYRQQGGPLYNGSHKDNAPRD
;
A
#
# COMPACT_ATOMS: atom_id res chain seq x y z
N MET A 1 1.17 32.07 12.27
CA MET A 1 1.72 30.80 12.79
C MET A 1 2.91 30.42 11.92
N PRO A 2 4.03 29.94 12.48
CA PRO A 2 5.14 29.46 11.66
C PRO A 2 4.71 28.21 10.88
N LEU A 3 5.14 28.12 9.62
CA LEU A 3 4.93 26.94 8.79
C LEU A 3 5.77 25.76 9.31
N PRO A 4 5.32 24.51 9.13
CA PRO A 4 6.12 23.34 9.50
C PRO A 4 7.38 23.22 8.63
N SER A 5 8.51 22.82 9.24
CA SER A 5 9.79 22.55 8.55
C SER A 5 10.18 21.06 8.57
N LEU A 6 9.33 20.21 9.15
CA LEU A 6 9.53 18.77 9.27
C LEU A 6 8.23 18.05 8.93
N LEU A 7 8.32 17.03 8.08
CA LEU A 7 7.25 16.07 7.85
C LEU A 7 7.54 14.82 8.69
N HIS A 8 6.58 14.41 9.52
CA HIS A 8 6.69 13.21 10.34
C HIS A 8 5.51 12.28 10.04
N LEU A 9 5.82 11.09 9.53
CA LEU A 9 4.87 10.00 9.30
C LEU A 9 5.34 8.81 10.12
N THR A 10 4.48 8.30 11.01
CA THR A 10 4.81 7.15 11.83
C THR A 10 4.00 5.94 11.44
N LEU A 11 4.67 4.79 11.44
CA LEU A 11 3.99 3.50 11.41
C LEU A 11 3.54 3.13 12.83
N PRO A 12 2.40 2.43 12.97
CA PRO A 12 1.88 2.06 14.27
C PRO A 12 2.82 1.05 14.96
N HIS A 13 2.94 1.16 16.30
CA HIS A 13 3.85 0.30 17.07
C HIS A 13 3.56 -1.19 16.87
N TRP A 14 2.28 -1.58 16.75
CA TRP A 14 1.90 -2.96 16.52
C TRP A 14 2.51 -3.53 15.24
N LEU A 15 2.73 -2.71 14.20
CA LEU A 15 3.30 -3.17 12.93
C LEU A 15 4.75 -3.60 13.13
N ARG A 16 5.54 -2.75 13.79
CA ARG A 16 6.93 -3.07 14.15
C ARG A 16 7.00 -4.32 15.02
N ASP A 17 6.19 -4.37 16.07
CA ASP A 17 6.26 -5.46 17.05
C ASP A 17 5.79 -6.78 16.42
N TYR A 18 4.79 -6.73 15.53
CA TYR A 18 4.35 -7.90 14.76
C TYR A 18 5.44 -8.38 13.80
N LEU A 19 6.02 -7.48 12.98
CA LEU A 19 7.07 -7.85 12.02
C LEU A 19 8.34 -8.37 12.70
N ALA A 20 8.67 -7.88 13.90
CA ALA A 20 9.79 -8.40 14.69
C ALA A 20 9.61 -9.86 15.13
N SER A 21 8.38 -10.36 15.20
CA SER A 21 8.06 -11.76 15.50
C SER A 21 7.85 -12.63 14.26
N GLN A 22 7.97 -12.05 13.06
CA GLN A 22 7.80 -12.76 11.79
C GLN A 22 9.14 -13.25 11.22
N PRO A 23 9.13 -14.24 10.31
CA PRO A 23 10.33 -14.60 9.56
C PRO A 23 10.84 -13.42 8.75
N SER A 24 12.15 -13.31 8.62
CA SER A 24 12.80 -12.28 7.81
C SER A 24 12.70 -12.55 6.30
N HIS A 25 12.30 -13.76 5.91
CA HIS A 25 12.33 -14.25 4.54
C HIS A 25 11.00 -14.93 4.15
N TRP A 26 10.50 -14.57 2.97
CA TRP A 26 9.20 -14.95 2.41
C TRP A 26 9.43 -15.44 0.97
N PRO A 27 9.72 -16.73 0.76
CA PRO A 27 10.17 -17.23 -0.54
C PRO A 27 9.09 -17.24 -1.63
N SER A 28 7.80 -17.32 -1.29
CA SER A 28 6.72 -17.38 -2.29
C SER A 28 5.84 -16.14 -2.31
N ASP A 29 5.26 -15.83 -3.48
CA ASP A 29 4.31 -14.74 -3.65
C ASP A 29 3.07 -14.91 -2.76
N GLU A 30 2.61 -16.15 -2.55
CA GLU A 30 1.47 -16.47 -1.68
C GLU A 30 1.79 -16.10 -0.23
N GLN A 31 2.98 -16.46 0.27
CA GLN A 31 3.38 -16.12 1.64
C GLN A 31 3.50 -14.59 1.81
N ARG A 32 4.11 -13.91 0.84
CA ARG A 32 4.23 -12.43 0.84
C ARG A 32 2.85 -11.77 0.83
N MET A 33 1.91 -12.28 0.03
CA MET A 33 0.55 -11.78 0.00
C MET A 33 -0.20 -12.05 1.29
N GLN A 34 -0.03 -13.24 1.90
CA GLN A 34 -0.64 -13.53 3.19
C GLN A 34 -0.13 -12.60 4.30
N LEU A 35 1.16 -12.24 4.31
CA LEU A 35 1.67 -11.19 5.21
C LEU A 35 0.90 -9.89 5.00
N VAL A 36 0.81 -9.41 3.75
CA VAL A 36 0.13 -8.15 3.42
C VAL A 36 -1.35 -8.16 3.80
N LEU A 37 -2.06 -9.26 3.60
CA LEU A 37 -3.47 -9.39 4.00
C LEU A 37 -3.63 -9.45 5.53
N GLU A 38 -2.69 -10.04 6.25
CA GLU A 38 -2.68 -10.04 7.72
C GLU A 38 -2.38 -8.64 8.27
N LEU A 39 -1.46 -7.89 7.65
CA LEU A 39 -1.23 -6.48 7.99
C LEU A 39 -2.48 -5.63 7.72
N THR A 40 -3.19 -5.91 6.62
CA THR A 40 -4.45 -5.24 6.28
C THR A 40 -5.50 -5.49 7.36
N ARG A 41 -5.71 -6.76 7.76
CA ARG A 41 -6.64 -7.14 8.84
C ARG A 41 -6.31 -6.41 10.14
N ARG A 42 -5.04 -6.39 10.56
CA ARG A 42 -4.60 -5.70 11.78
C ARG A 42 -4.80 -4.19 11.70
N ASN A 43 -4.59 -3.59 10.54
CA ASN A 43 -4.80 -2.15 10.38
C ASN A 43 -6.29 -1.77 10.51
N ILE A 44 -7.19 -2.61 9.98
CA ILE A 44 -8.64 -2.48 10.18
C ILE A 44 -8.98 -2.60 11.67
N GLU A 45 -8.43 -3.60 12.36
CA GLU A 45 -8.65 -3.80 13.80
C GLU A 45 -8.11 -2.66 14.66
N ALA A 46 -7.07 -1.97 14.20
CA ALA A 46 -6.55 -0.75 14.81
C ALA A 46 -7.41 0.50 14.51
N GLY A 47 -8.45 0.37 13.67
CA GLY A 47 -9.37 1.44 13.29
C GLY A 47 -8.92 2.28 12.09
N ASP A 48 -7.93 1.82 11.33
CA ASP A 48 -7.37 2.54 10.17
C ASP A 48 -7.79 1.90 8.83
N GLY A 49 -7.37 2.52 7.71
CA GLY A 49 -7.82 2.13 6.36
C GLY A 49 -7.44 0.69 5.97
N PRO A 50 -8.22 0.02 5.11
CA PRO A 50 -8.10 -1.41 4.81
C PRO A 50 -7.02 -1.71 3.76
N PHE A 51 -5.84 -1.11 3.89
CA PHE A 51 -4.76 -1.29 2.94
C PHE A 51 -3.41 -1.50 3.62
N ALA A 52 -2.64 -2.44 3.07
CA ALA A 52 -1.26 -2.68 3.45
C ALA A 52 -0.43 -3.02 2.21
N ALA A 53 0.87 -2.80 2.31
CA ALA A 53 1.85 -3.17 1.29
C ALA A 53 3.19 -3.53 1.93
N ALA A 54 4.00 -4.31 1.22
CA ALA A 54 5.33 -4.70 1.65
C ALA A 54 6.27 -4.81 0.45
N VAL A 55 7.54 -4.45 0.67
CA VAL A 55 8.62 -4.52 -0.31
C VAL A 55 9.56 -5.65 0.08
N PHE A 56 9.84 -6.53 -0.87
CA PHE A 56 10.77 -7.65 -0.70
C PHE A 56 11.91 -7.55 -1.71
N ASP A 57 13.10 -8.05 -1.37
CA ASP A 57 14.18 -8.23 -2.36
C ASP A 57 13.95 -9.47 -3.24
N ALA A 58 14.84 -9.69 -4.21
CA ALA A 58 14.79 -10.83 -5.12
C ALA A 58 14.92 -12.20 -4.42
N GLN A 59 15.44 -12.25 -3.19
CA GLN A 59 15.52 -13.47 -2.41
C GLN A 59 14.22 -13.68 -1.60
N GLY A 60 13.47 -12.62 -1.32
CA GLY A 60 12.25 -12.65 -0.52
C GLY A 60 12.45 -12.13 0.89
N ARG A 61 13.57 -11.45 1.16
CA ARG A 61 13.76 -10.74 2.42
C ARG A 61 12.86 -9.52 2.45
N LEU A 62 12.17 -9.30 3.58
CA LEU A 62 11.38 -8.08 3.78
C LEU A 62 12.32 -6.87 3.95
N LEU A 63 12.10 -5.84 3.14
CA LEU A 63 12.85 -4.58 3.15
C LEU A 63 12.07 -3.45 3.83
N GLY A 64 10.76 -3.41 3.60
CA GLY A 64 9.89 -2.38 4.16
C GLY A 64 8.43 -2.81 4.11
N ALA A 65 7.62 -2.29 5.03
CA ALA A 65 6.19 -2.53 5.07
C ALA A 65 5.47 -1.23 5.42
N GLY A 66 4.26 -1.08 4.90
CA GLY A 66 3.40 0.08 5.11
C GLY A 66 1.95 -0.34 5.24
N VAL A 67 1.21 0.42 6.03
CA VAL A 67 -0.25 0.29 6.18
C VAL A 67 -0.86 1.67 5.98
N ASN A 68 -2.11 1.75 5.53
CA ASN A 68 -2.77 3.03 5.36
C ASN A 68 -2.84 3.78 6.70
N GLN A 69 -2.35 5.02 6.71
CA GLN A 69 -2.31 5.87 7.89
C GLN A 69 -2.92 7.27 7.62
N VAL A 70 -3.68 7.42 6.53
CA VAL A 70 -4.16 8.73 6.06
C VAL A 70 -4.98 9.46 7.12
N THR A 71 -6.00 8.81 7.66
CA THR A 71 -6.92 9.42 8.63
C THR A 71 -6.24 9.66 9.98
N ARG A 72 -5.40 8.71 10.44
CA ARG A 72 -4.69 8.81 11.71
C ARG A 72 -3.63 9.91 11.71
N GLN A 73 -2.86 10.03 10.64
CA GLN A 73 -1.77 11.01 10.52
C GLN A 73 -2.25 12.35 9.96
N GLN A 74 -3.49 12.42 9.47
CA GLN A 74 -4.01 13.58 8.75
C GLN A 74 -3.11 13.96 7.55
N GLN A 75 -2.65 12.95 6.81
CA GLN A 75 -1.72 13.10 5.68
C GLN A 75 -2.22 12.27 4.50
N SER A 76 -2.70 12.92 3.45
CA SER A 76 -3.24 12.24 2.26
C SER A 76 -2.23 11.35 1.52
N LEU A 77 -0.93 11.61 1.70
CA LEU A 77 0.14 10.82 1.08
C LEU A 77 0.44 9.51 1.85
N ALA A 78 -0.12 9.30 3.04
CA ALA A 78 0.18 8.17 3.92
C ALA A 78 -0.53 6.85 3.49
N HIS A 79 -0.49 6.56 2.19
CA HIS A 79 -0.96 5.31 1.60
C HIS A 79 0.03 4.17 1.89
N ALA A 80 -0.48 2.94 1.89
CA ALA A 80 0.30 1.77 2.26
C ALA A 80 1.52 1.56 1.36
N GLU A 81 1.37 1.73 0.04
CA GLU A 81 2.44 1.55 -0.94
C GLU A 81 3.52 2.61 -0.79
N VAL A 82 3.12 3.88 -0.60
CA VAL A 82 4.06 4.99 -0.38
C VAL A 82 4.88 4.76 0.88
N LEU A 83 4.23 4.38 1.98
CA LEU A 83 4.93 4.09 3.23
C LEU A 83 5.82 2.85 3.12
N ALA A 84 5.38 1.79 2.45
CA ALA A 84 6.20 0.59 2.27
C ALA A 84 7.48 0.88 1.47
N LEU A 85 7.38 1.68 0.40
CA LEU A 85 8.52 2.11 -0.41
C LEU A 85 9.46 3.00 0.42
N ALA A 86 8.94 4.03 1.07
CA ALA A 86 9.75 4.94 1.91
C ALA A 86 10.51 4.19 3.01
N MET A 87 9.86 3.21 3.65
CA MET A 87 10.51 2.37 4.66
C MET A 87 11.60 1.46 4.08
N ALA A 88 11.38 0.91 2.88
CA ALA A 88 12.38 0.10 2.21
C ALA A 88 13.61 0.93 1.80
N GLU A 89 13.38 2.11 1.23
CA GLU A 89 14.43 3.07 0.86
C GLU A 89 15.23 3.53 2.09
N GLN A 90 14.53 3.84 3.19
CA GLN A 90 15.17 4.21 4.46
C GLN A 90 15.98 3.04 5.06
N HIS A 91 15.47 1.81 4.98
CA HIS A 91 16.18 0.62 5.46
C HIS A 91 17.46 0.36 4.66
N LEU A 92 17.45 0.63 3.36
CA LEU A 92 18.60 0.48 2.48
C LEU A 92 19.55 1.69 2.50
N GLY A 93 19.06 2.86 2.93
CA GLY A 93 19.79 4.13 2.77
C GLY A 93 19.97 4.52 1.30
N ASP A 94 19.08 4.07 0.42
CA ASP A 94 19.13 4.28 -1.02
C ASP A 94 17.71 4.43 -1.58
N TYR A 95 17.48 5.45 -2.39
CA TYR A 95 16.19 5.72 -3.04
C TYR A 95 15.94 4.80 -4.25
N GLN A 96 16.95 4.06 -4.71
CA GLN A 96 16.85 3.26 -5.92
C GLN A 96 16.80 1.74 -5.61
N LEU A 97 15.60 1.17 -5.65
CA LEU A 97 15.36 -0.24 -5.32
C LEU A 97 15.76 -1.24 -6.43
N THR A 98 16.24 -0.76 -7.58
CA THR A 98 16.57 -1.63 -8.73
C THR A 98 17.69 -2.61 -8.41
N ARG A 99 18.62 -2.22 -7.52
CA ARG A 99 19.82 -3.00 -7.16
C ARG A 99 19.50 -4.30 -6.41
N VAL A 100 18.34 -4.37 -5.76
CA VAL A 100 17.91 -5.51 -4.94
C VAL A 100 16.82 -6.34 -5.62
N GLY A 101 16.42 -5.98 -6.85
CA GLY A 101 15.35 -6.66 -7.57
C GLY A 101 14.00 -6.58 -6.85
N ALA A 102 13.66 -5.41 -6.30
CA ALA A 102 12.56 -5.27 -5.35
C ALA A 102 11.19 -5.63 -5.94
N GLN A 103 10.40 -6.40 -5.18
CA GLN A 103 8.98 -6.64 -5.45
C GLN A 103 8.13 -5.86 -4.44
N LEU A 104 7.20 -5.04 -4.92
CA LEU A 104 6.12 -4.50 -4.10
C LEU A 104 4.93 -5.45 -4.16
N VAL A 105 4.46 -5.88 -2.99
CA VAL A 105 3.22 -6.64 -2.81
C VAL A 105 2.20 -5.76 -2.11
N SER A 106 1.01 -5.60 -2.68
CA SER A 106 -0.04 -4.70 -2.19
C SER A 106 -1.37 -5.43 -2.00
N SER A 107 -2.14 -5.05 -0.97
CA SER A 107 -3.47 -5.61 -0.72
C SER A 107 -4.48 -5.23 -1.81
N ALA A 108 -4.21 -4.17 -2.57
CA ALA A 108 -5.04 -3.69 -3.67
C ALA A 108 -4.20 -3.17 -4.84
N GLU A 109 -4.83 -3.08 -6.01
CA GLU A 109 -4.31 -2.34 -7.15
C GLU A 109 -3.94 -0.90 -6.74
N PRO A 110 -2.81 -0.33 -7.19
CA PRO A 110 -2.41 1.00 -6.75
C PRO A 110 -3.33 2.08 -7.35
N CYS A 111 -3.63 3.09 -6.53
CA CYS A 111 -4.30 4.32 -7.01
C CYS A 111 -3.37 5.15 -7.90
N SER A 112 -3.90 6.18 -8.56
CA SER A 112 -3.13 7.09 -9.43
C SER A 112 -1.86 7.66 -8.78
N MET A 113 -1.92 8.04 -7.50
CA MET A 113 -0.76 8.52 -6.75
C MET A 113 0.27 7.40 -6.51
N CYS A 114 -0.17 6.26 -5.94
CA CYS A 114 0.70 5.14 -5.64
C CYS A 114 1.35 4.60 -6.92
N LEU A 115 0.59 4.53 -8.01
CA LEU A 115 1.08 4.20 -9.34
C LEU A 115 2.23 5.13 -9.75
N GLY A 116 2.07 6.44 -9.57
CA GLY A 116 3.14 7.41 -9.79
C GLY A 116 4.39 7.11 -8.96
N ALA A 117 4.23 6.77 -7.67
CA ALA A 117 5.35 6.41 -6.81
C ALA A 117 6.11 5.16 -7.32
N LEU A 118 5.40 4.15 -7.85
CA LEU A 118 6.04 2.95 -8.42
C LEU A 118 6.99 3.27 -9.58
N HIS A 119 6.70 4.31 -10.35
CA HIS A 119 7.53 4.72 -11.49
C HIS A 119 8.91 5.22 -11.05
N TRP A 120 9.02 5.74 -9.82
CA TRP A 120 10.22 6.38 -9.30
C TRP A 120 11.04 5.48 -8.37
N ALA A 121 10.38 4.61 -7.62
CA ALA A 121 11.03 3.80 -6.60
C ALA A 121 11.97 2.72 -7.15
N GLY A 122 11.87 2.37 -8.43
CA GLY A 122 12.76 1.39 -9.06
C GLY A 122 12.47 -0.06 -8.67
N ILE A 123 11.21 -0.40 -8.41
CA ILE A 123 10.79 -1.80 -8.21
C ILE A 123 10.92 -2.61 -9.51
N SER A 124 11.16 -3.91 -9.40
CA SER A 124 11.18 -4.86 -10.52
C SER A 124 9.84 -5.55 -10.74
N SER A 125 8.99 -5.64 -9.71
CA SER A 125 7.64 -6.18 -9.88
C SER A 125 6.61 -5.62 -8.89
N LEU A 126 5.38 -5.53 -9.36
CA LEU A 126 4.17 -5.25 -8.60
C LEU A 126 3.30 -6.52 -8.58
N LEU A 127 2.90 -6.92 -7.38
CA LEU A 127 1.92 -7.96 -7.14
C LEU A 127 0.78 -7.39 -6.29
N TYR A 128 -0.47 -7.56 -6.70
CA TYR A 128 -1.62 -7.06 -5.94
C TYR A 128 -2.77 -8.05 -5.82
N ALA A 129 -3.58 -7.89 -4.77
CA ALA A 129 -4.73 -8.75 -4.51
C ALA A 129 -6.06 -8.20 -5.05
N ALA A 130 -6.66 -7.20 -4.38
CA ALA A 130 -7.93 -6.62 -4.80
C ALA A 130 -7.78 -5.75 -6.06
N SER A 131 -8.79 -5.73 -6.92
CA SER A 131 -8.81 -4.88 -8.12
C SER A 131 -9.30 -3.45 -7.82
N ASP A 132 -9.05 -2.53 -8.75
CA ASP A 132 -9.64 -1.18 -8.73
C ASP A 132 -11.16 -1.21 -8.51
N ALA A 133 -11.86 -2.12 -9.19
CA ALA A 133 -13.30 -2.28 -9.08
C ALA A 133 -13.72 -2.70 -7.66
N ASP A 134 -12.93 -3.55 -6.99
CA ASP A 134 -13.21 -3.98 -5.63
C ASP A 134 -13.04 -2.84 -4.62
N VAL A 135 -12.01 -2.01 -4.80
CA VAL A 135 -11.74 -0.83 -3.97
C VAL A 135 -12.84 0.22 -4.15
N ARG A 136 -13.21 0.52 -5.40
CA ARG A 136 -14.30 1.45 -5.72
C ARG A 136 -15.66 0.96 -5.22
N ALA A 137 -15.91 -0.35 -5.22
CA ALA A 137 -17.16 -0.93 -4.74
C ALA A 137 -17.43 -0.66 -3.26
N ILE A 138 -16.39 -0.38 -2.45
CA ILE A 138 -16.56 0.01 -1.04
C ILE A 138 -16.49 1.53 -0.81
N GLY A 139 -16.36 2.32 -1.87
CA GLY A 139 -16.47 3.79 -1.86
C GLY A 139 -15.15 4.57 -1.85
N PHE A 140 -14.00 3.90 -1.91
CA PHE A 140 -12.72 4.59 -2.12
C PHE A 140 -12.56 5.02 -3.58
N ASP A 141 -11.89 6.15 -3.80
CA ASP A 141 -11.50 6.60 -5.13
C ASP A 141 -10.04 6.19 -5.46
N GLU A 142 -9.85 5.61 -6.63
CA GLU A 142 -8.54 5.22 -7.16
C GLU A 142 -7.92 6.34 -8.04
N GLY A 143 -8.68 7.40 -8.31
CA GLY A 143 -8.31 8.52 -9.17
C GLY A 143 -8.25 8.14 -10.66
N ASP A 144 -7.75 9.07 -11.47
CA ASP A 144 -7.67 8.90 -12.93
C ASP A 144 -6.38 8.18 -13.32
N LYS A 145 -6.46 6.86 -13.45
CA LYS A 145 -5.35 6.03 -13.95
C LYS A 145 -5.32 6.02 -15.49
N PRO A 146 -4.14 6.05 -16.12
CA PRO A 146 -4.03 5.80 -17.55
C PRO A 146 -4.63 4.43 -17.92
N ALA A 147 -5.38 4.36 -19.02
CA ALA A 147 -6.11 3.15 -19.42
C ALA A 147 -5.24 1.88 -19.57
N HIS A 148 -3.94 2.05 -19.84
CA HIS A 148 -2.98 0.96 -19.99
C HIS A 148 -1.82 1.06 -18.99
N TRP A 149 -2.09 1.55 -17.77
CA TRP A 149 -1.07 1.76 -16.73
C TRP A 149 -0.15 0.53 -16.52
N ALA A 150 -0.72 -0.69 -16.53
CA ALA A 150 0.05 -1.90 -16.32
C ALA A 150 1.05 -2.15 -17.46
N ASN A 151 0.71 -1.78 -18.70
CA ASN A 151 1.64 -1.87 -19.83
C ASN A 151 2.74 -0.82 -19.73
N GLN A 152 2.43 0.40 -19.28
CA GLN A 152 3.42 1.45 -19.07
C GLN A 152 4.47 1.06 -18.01
N LEU A 153 4.05 0.34 -16.96
CA LEU A 153 4.99 -0.26 -16.00
C LEU A 153 5.84 -1.36 -16.64
N ARG A 154 5.24 -2.24 -17.46
CA ARG A 154 5.97 -3.31 -18.17
C ARG A 154 7.01 -2.77 -19.15
N GLU A 155 6.71 -1.69 -19.86
CA GLU A 155 7.66 -1.00 -20.75
C GLU A 155 8.88 -0.45 -19.99
N ARG A 156 8.73 -0.19 -18.69
CA ARG A 156 9.82 0.20 -17.77
C ARG A 156 10.54 -1.00 -17.15
N GLY A 157 10.22 -2.23 -17.58
CA GLY A 157 10.78 -3.46 -17.03
C GLY A 157 10.14 -3.91 -15.72
N ILE A 158 9.00 -3.34 -15.32
CA ILE A 158 8.30 -3.69 -14.07
C ILE A 158 7.24 -4.74 -14.39
N GLN A 159 7.40 -5.95 -13.85
CA GLN A 159 6.39 -6.99 -14.01
C GLN A 159 5.14 -6.66 -13.19
N VAL A 160 3.95 -6.80 -13.76
CA VAL A 160 2.69 -6.52 -13.07
C VAL A 160 1.80 -7.76 -13.08
N ARG A 161 1.44 -8.24 -11.88
CA ARG A 161 0.52 -9.35 -11.64
C ARG A 161 -0.53 -8.96 -10.61
N GLY A 162 -1.78 -9.31 -10.88
CA GLY A 162 -2.93 -8.97 -10.04
C GLY A 162 -3.80 -10.17 -9.73
N GLY A 163 -4.69 -10.02 -8.75
CA GLY A 163 -5.72 -11.01 -8.42
C GLY A 163 -5.28 -12.12 -7.47
N LEU A 164 -4.05 -12.09 -6.97
CA LEU A 164 -3.59 -13.11 -6.02
C LEU A 164 -4.34 -12.96 -4.69
N ALA A 165 -5.03 -14.01 -4.25
CA ALA A 165 -5.89 -13.98 -3.06
C ALA A 165 -6.98 -12.88 -3.09
N ALA A 166 -7.47 -12.49 -4.28
CA ALA A 166 -8.48 -11.43 -4.44
C ALA A 166 -9.77 -11.67 -3.64
N GLN A 167 -10.19 -12.93 -3.47
CA GLN A 167 -11.37 -13.22 -2.63
C GLN A 167 -11.17 -12.82 -1.17
N GLN A 168 -10.01 -13.12 -0.59
CA GLN A 168 -9.68 -12.77 0.79
C GLN A 168 -9.52 -11.25 0.94
N ALA A 169 -8.88 -10.58 -0.02
CA ALA A 169 -8.78 -9.13 -0.02
C ALA A 169 -10.16 -8.45 -0.07
N ARG A 170 -11.06 -8.92 -0.95
CA ARG A 170 -12.46 -8.43 -1.01
C ARG A 170 -13.20 -8.60 0.31
N GLN A 171 -13.00 -9.73 1.00
CA GLN A 171 -13.62 -9.95 2.31
C GLN A 171 -13.14 -8.93 3.35
N LEU A 172 -11.86 -8.57 3.35
CA LEU A 172 -11.31 -7.52 4.24
C LEU A 172 -11.86 -6.13 3.88
N LEU A 173 -11.97 -5.80 2.59
CA LEU A 173 -12.59 -4.54 2.14
C LEU A 173 -14.05 -4.45 2.61
N HIS A 174 -14.82 -5.52 2.45
CA HIS A 174 -16.21 -5.55 2.92
C HIS A 174 -16.33 -5.49 4.43
N SER A 175 -15.46 -6.16 5.19
CA SER A 175 -15.51 -6.13 6.66
C SER A 175 -15.23 -4.72 7.19
N TYR A 176 -14.26 -4.01 6.62
CA TYR A 176 -13.98 -2.61 6.93
C TYR A 176 -15.22 -1.73 6.71
N ARG A 177 -15.90 -1.92 5.57
CA ARG A 177 -17.10 -1.13 5.26
C ARG A 177 -18.25 -1.43 6.21
N GLN A 178 -18.46 -2.69 6.58
CA GLN A 178 -19.48 -3.11 7.54
C GLN A 178 -19.25 -2.55 8.95
N GLN A 179 -17.99 -2.34 9.34
CA GLN A 179 -17.62 -1.73 10.62
C GLN A 179 -17.77 -0.19 10.61
N GLY A 180 -18.19 0.41 9.49
CA GLY A 180 -18.38 1.85 9.40
C GLY A 180 -17.06 2.64 9.31
N GLY A 181 -15.99 2.01 8.81
CA GLY A 181 -14.69 2.65 8.66
C GLY A 181 -14.75 3.95 7.84
N PRO A 182 -13.96 4.98 8.19
CA PRO A 182 -14.00 6.28 7.54
C PRO A 182 -13.46 6.25 6.11
N LEU A 183 -14.29 6.62 5.14
CA LEU A 183 -13.84 6.84 3.76
C LEU A 183 -13.16 8.22 3.67
N TYR A 184 -11.98 8.26 3.08
CA TYR A 184 -11.32 9.50 2.71
C TYR A 184 -11.24 9.56 1.17
N ASN A 185 -11.81 10.61 0.59
CA ASN A 185 -11.67 10.93 -0.82
C ASN A 185 -11.32 12.42 -0.94
N GLY A 186 -10.39 12.77 -1.83
CA GLY A 186 -9.97 14.15 -2.04
C GLY A 186 -10.96 14.98 -2.88
N SER A 187 -12.01 14.35 -3.43
CA SER A 187 -12.99 14.99 -4.31
C SER A 187 -13.86 15.99 -3.55
N HIS A 188 -13.95 17.22 -4.05
CA HIS A 188 -14.87 18.25 -3.53
C HIS A 188 -16.35 17.88 -3.71
N LYS A 189 -16.67 16.91 -4.57
CA LYS A 189 -18.06 16.41 -4.72
C LYS A 189 -18.50 15.62 -3.49
N ASP A 190 -17.56 15.01 -2.79
CA ASP A 190 -17.81 14.18 -1.61
C ASP A 190 -17.60 14.96 -0.30
N ASN A 191 -16.93 16.11 -0.38
CA ASN A 191 -16.59 17.01 0.73
C ASN A 191 -17.21 18.40 0.55
N ALA A 192 -18.53 18.48 0.37
CA ALA A 192 -19.23 19.76 0.48
C ALA A 192 -18.91 20.40 1.85
N PRO A 193 -18.72 21.73 1.93
CA PRO A 193 -18.48 22.39 3.20
C PRO A 193 -19.63 22.04 4.16
N ARG A 194 -19.28 21.58 5.36
CA ARG A 194 -20.26 21.49 6.45
C ARG A 194 -20.43 22.91 6.95
N ASP A 195 -21.60 23.49 6.67
CA ASP A 195 -22.03 24.78 7.23
C ASP A 195 -21.99 24.78 8.77
#